data_AF-A0A9W7YS85-F1
#
_entry.id   AF-A0A9W7YS85-F1
#
_cell.length_a   1.000
_cell.length_b   1.000
_cell.length_c   1.000
_cell.angle_alpha   90.00
_cell.angle_beta   90.00
_cell.angle_gamma   90.00
#
_symmetry.space_group_name_H-M   'P 1'
#
loop_
_entity.id
_entity.type
_entity.pdbx_description
1 polymer ?
#
loop_
_entity_poly.entity_id
_entity_poly.type
_entity_poly.pdbx_seq_one_letter_code
_entity_poly.pdbx_strand_id
1 'polypeptide(L)'
;MYKVTNPEIKFTVAAQVGESTHGVIVVGNYTVVKELGRGSFGTVYQAMKEYHKSGLRRRQQSDLMRTARGNGPMQSGRGGMFAARRAMMLQQQQEEAADPFHLIKTELAVSKKLQHPNLVRVYEVLNDDEQDI
;
A
#
# COMPACT_ATOMS: atom_id res chain seq x y z
N MET A 1 -12.36 -26.67 -2.64
CA MET A 1 -12.76 -25.26 -2.46
C MET A 1 -11.52 -24.46 -2.13
N TYR A 2 -11.04 -23.61 -3.05
CA TYR A 2 -9.90 -22.74 -2.76
C TYR A 2 -10.37 -21.60 -1.86
N LYS A 3 -9.86 -21.55 -0.62
CA LYS A 3 -10.06 -20.40 0.25
C LYS A 3 -9.38 -19.21 -0.44
N VAL A 4 -10.16 -18.27 -0.94
CA VAL A 4 -9.65 -16.97 -1.37
C VAL A 4 -9.22 -16.26 -0.10
N THR A 5 -7.96 -16.47 0.30
CA THR A 5 -7.31 -15.67 1.35
C THR A 5 -7.34 -14.22 0.90
N ASN A 6 -7.89 -13.35 1.75
CA ASN A 6 -7.91 -11.91 1.52
C ASN A 6 -6.48 -11.42 1.26
N PRO A 7 -6.12 -11.01 0.04
CA PRO A 7 -4.81 -10.42 -0.17
C PRO A 7 -4.83 -9.02 0.41
N GLU A 8 -4.08 -8.80 1.49
CA GLU A 8 -3.90 -7.48 2.07
C GLU A 8 -3.17 -6.56 1.08
N ILE A 9 -3.67 -5.33 0.93
CA ILE A 9 -2.98 -4.29 0.15
C ILE A 9 -1.71 -3.90 0.90
N LYS A 10 -0.58 -3.96 0.21
CA LYS A 10 0.72 -3.58 0.79
C LYS A 10 0.92 -2.08 0.66
N PHE A 11 1.33 -1.45 1.76
CA PHE A 11 1.69 -0.03 1.80
C PHE A 11 3.18 0.08 2.05
N THR A 12 3.88 0.76 1.15
CA THR A 12 5.30 1.05 1.28
C THR A 12 5.43 2.57 1.38
N VAL A 13 5.90 3.06 2.53
CA VAL A 13 5.89 4.50 2.84
C VAL A 13 7.11 5.23 2.23
N ALA A 14 8.19 4.52 1.91
CA ALA A 14 9.40 5.12 1.33
C ALA A 14 9.87 4.32 0.11
N ALA A 15 9.12 4.39 -0.98
CA ALA A 15 9.50 3.83 -2.26
C ALA A 15 10.49 4.79 -2.94
N GLN A 16 11.71 4.32 -3.19
CA GLN A 16 12.70 5.11 -3.91
C GLN A 16 12.47 5.00 -5.41
N VAL A 17 12.43 6.14 -6.08
CA VAL A 17 12.53 6.24 -7.54
C VAL A 17 14.01 6.24 -7.91
N GLY A 18 14.38 5.35 -8.82
CA GLY A 18 15.72 5.25 -9.38
C GLY A 18 15.68 5.14 -10.90
N GLU A 19 16.82 5.35 -11.52
CA GLU A 19 17.01 5.14 -12.94
C GLU A 19 17.90 3.90 -13.15
N SER A 20 17.41 2.94 -13.94
CA SER A 20 18.18 1.76 -14.30
C SER A 20 19.28 2.11 -15.30
N THR A 21 20.27 1.23 -15.47
CA THR A 21 21.41 1.39 -16.39
C THR A 21 21.00 1.66 -17.85
N HIS A 22 19.76 1.33 -18.22
CA HIS A 22 19.20 1.55 -19.56
C HIS A 22 18.37 2.84 -19.68
N GLY A 23 18.41 3.74 -18.69
CA GLY A 23 17.59 4.96 -18.67
C GLY A 23 16.12 4.70 -18.40
N VAL A 24 15.78 3.54 -17.82
CA VAL A 24 14.40 3.15 -17.52
C VAL A 24 14.09 3.50 -16.07
N ILE A 25 12.95 4.14 -15.85
CA ILE A 25 12.49 4.53 -14.51
C ILE A 25 12.10 3.28 -13.72
N VAL A 26 12.65 3.15 -12.52
CA VAL A 26 12.37 2.07 -11.57
C VAL A 26 11.82 2.68 -10.29
N VAL A 27 10.69 2.15 -9.80
CA VAL A 27 10.07 2.58 -8.54
C VAL A 27 9.97 1.38 -7.62
N GLY A 28 10.80 1.35 -6.56
CA GLY A 28 10.92 0.19 -5.68
C GLY A 28 11.34 -1.09 -6.42
N ASN A 29 10.39 -2.00 -6.66
CA ASN A 29 10.63 -3.25 -7.41
C ASN A 29 9.91 -3.28 -8.77
N TYR A 30 9.50 -2.12 -9.28
CA TYR A 30 8.72 -1.99 -10.51
C TYR A 30 9.52 -1.22 -11.56
N THR A 31 9.67 -1.81 -12.73
CA THR A 31 10.30 -1.17 -13.89
C THR A 31 9.19 -0.65 -14.80
N VAL A 32 9.18 0.67 -15.05
CA VAL A 32 8.18 1.32 -15.90
C VAL A 32 8.47 1.00 -17.37
N VAL A 33 7.47 0.52 -18.10
CA VAL A 33 7.64 0.05 -19.49
C VAL A 33 7.08 1.05 -20.48
N LYS A 34 5.80 1.41 -20.32
CA LYS A 34 5.07 2.22 -21.31
C LYS A 34 3.92 2.96 -20.67
N GLU A 35 3.64 4.17 -21.13
CA GLU A 35 2.41 4.90 -20.77
C GLU A 35 1.17 4.24 -21.40
N LEU A 36 0.14 4.00 -20.58
CA LEU A 36 -1.16 3.49 -21.01
C LEU A 36 -2.19 4.61 -21.22
N GLY A 37 -2.07 5.71 -20.47
CA GLY A 37 -2.90 6.89 -20.66
C GLY A 37 -2.79 7.89 -19.52
N ARG A 38 -3.40 9.06 -19.72
CA ARG A 38 -3.37 10.19 -18.78
C ARG A 38 -4.78 10.67 -18.48
N GLY A 39 -5.07 10.92 -17.21
CA GLY A 39 -6.34 11.45 -16.71
C GLY A 39 -6.16 12.71 -15.87
N SER A 40 -7.24 13.17 -15.24
CA SER A 40 -7.24 14.36 -14.37
C SER A 40 -6.41 14.16 -13.10
N PHE A 41 -6.30 12.93 -12.62
CA PHE A 41 -5.63 12.59 -11.36
C PHE A 41 -4.21 12.04 -11.55
N GLY A 42 -3.74 11.86 -12.79
CA GLY A 42 -2.39 11.38 -13.04
C GLY A 42 -2.24 10.57 -14.32
N THR A 43 -1.09 9.91 -14.44
CA THR A 43 -0.70 9.11 -15.60
C THR A 43 -0.58 7.64 -15.21
N VAL A 44 -1.12 6.76 -16.05
CA VAL A 44 -1.09 5.31 -15.86
C VAL A 44 -0.01 4.72 -16.74
N TYR A 45 0.86 3.93 -16.14
CA TYR A 45 1.92 3.20 -16.84
C TYR A 45 1.75 1.69 -16.69
N GLN A 46 2.14 0.97 -17.73
CA GLN A 46 2.44 -0.45 -17.65
C GLN A 46 3.79 -0.60 -16.96
N ALA A 47 3.84 -1.37 -15.88
CA ALA A 47 5.06 -1.66 -15.14
C ALA A 47 5.26 -3.17 -14.96
N MET A 48 6.51 -3.61 -14.98
CA MET A 48 6.90 -4.99 -14.68
C MET A 48 7.45 -5.07 -13.26
N LYS A 49 6.92 -6.01 -12.48
CA LYS A 49 7.42 -6.25 -11.13
C LYS A 49 8.51 -7.30 -11.14
N GLU A 50 9.69 -6.92 -10.71
CA GLU A 50 10.83 -7.83 -10.62
C GLU A 50 10.80 -8.58 -9.30
N TYR A 51 10.87 -9.91 -9.37
CA TYR A 51 10.94 -10.78 -8.21
C TYR A 51 12.22 -11.59 -8.25
N HIS A 52 13.11 -11.38 -7.28
CA HIS A 52 14.26 -12.25 -7.11
C HIS A 52 13.84 -13.55 -6.41
N LYS A 53 14.15 -14.70 -7.02
CA LYS A 53 13.85 -16.05 -6.47
C LYS A 53 14.46 -16.26 -5.07
N SER A 54 15.64 -15.70 -4.83
CA SER A 54 16.30 -15.71 -3.51
C SER A 54 15.53 -14.90 -2.46
N GLY A 55 14.98 -13.74 -2.84
CA GLY A 55 14.13 -12.90 -1.97
C GLY A 55 12.81 -13.57 -1.61
N LEU A 56 12.18 -14.26 -2.56
CA LEU A 56 10.98 -15.09 -2.33
C LEU A 56 11.26 -16.21 -1.31
N ARG A 57 12.37 -16.93 -1.47
CA ARG A 57 12.79 -17.98 -0.52
C ARG A 57 13.05 -17.43 0.87
N ARG A 58 13.73 -16.28 0.97
CA ARG A 58 13.99 -15.61 2.26
C ARG A 58 12.71 -15.14 2.94
N ARG A 59 11.75 -14.60 2.20
CA ARG A 59 10.42 -14.24 2.73
C ARG A 59 9.64 -15.47 3.22
N GLN A 60 9.59 -16.54 2.41
CA GLN A 60 8.96 -17.80 2.85
C GLN A 60 9.61 -18.35 4.14
N GLN A 61 10.93 -18.33 4.24
CA GLN A 61 11.63 -18.78 5.43
C GLN A 61 11.35 -17.88 6.66
N SER A 62 11.30 -16.55 6.46
CA SER A 62 10.92 -15.58 7.49
C SER A 62 9.48 -15.78 7.98
N ASP A 63 8.54 -15.98 7.07
CA ASP A 63 7.12 -16.20 7.41
C ASP A 63 6.95 -17.51 8.18
N LEU A 64 7.63 -18.58 7.77
CA LEU A 64 7.65 -19.85 8.51
C LEU A 64 8.24 -19.69 9.92
N MET A 65 9.31 -18.91 10.10
CA MET A 65 9.90 -18.64 11.42
C MET A 65 8.98 -17.80 12.32
N ARG A 66 8.28 -16.80 11.75
CA ARG A 66 7.28 -16.00 12.47
C ARG A 66 6.05 -16.83 12.87
N THR A 67 5.72 -17.85 12.08
CA THR A 67 4.63 -18.78 12.39
C THR A 67 5.05 -19.84 13.41
N ALA A 68 6.34 -20.19 13.46
CA ALA A 68 6.90 -21.18 14.40
C ALA A 68 7.19 -20.63 15.81
N ARG A 69 7.40 -19.31 15.96
CA ARG A 69 7.55 -18.64 17.27
C ARG A 69 6.21 -18.00 17.64
N GLY A 70 5.35 -18.77 18.29
CA GLY A 70 3.98 -18.39 18.62
C GLY A 70 3.89 -16.98 19.22
N ASN A 71 3.15 -16.09 18.54
CA ASN A 71 2.79 -14.78 19.05
C ASN A 71 1.32 -14.81 19.45
N GLY A 72 1.06 -14.88 20.76
CA GLY A 72 -0.29 -14.79 21.31
C GLY A 72 -0.89 -13.39 21.10
N PRO A 73 -2.23 -13.26 21.12
CA PRO A 73 -2.90 -11.98 20.96
C PRO A 73 -2.71 -11.13 22.22
N MET A 74 -2.04 -9.98 22.10
CA MET A 74 -2.02 -8.98 23.17
C MET A 74 -3.33 -8.18 23.18
N GLN A 75 -3.91 -8.18 24.37
CA GLN A 75 -5.22 -7.76 24.83
C GLN A 75 -5.65 -6.34 24.43
N SER A 76 -6.91 -6.25 24.00
CA SER A 76 -7.72 -5.04 23.82
C SER A 76 -8.01 -4.34 25.15
N GLY A 77 -7.73 -3.03 25.23
CA GLY A 77 -8.16 -2.14 26.30
C GLY A 77 -9.33 -1.23 25.86
N ARG A 78 -10.39 -1.20 26.68
CA ARG A 78 -11.65 -0.45 26.54
C ARG A 78 -11.52 1.05 26.85
N GLY A 79 -12.35 1.88 26.21
CA GLY A 79 -12.94 3.08 26.86
C GLY A 79 -13.26 4.27 25.96
N GLY A 80 -14.51 4.74 25.96
CA GLY A 80 -14.84 6.17 25.75
C GLY A 80 -15.50 6.60 24.43
N MET A 81 -16.62 5.98 24.02
CA MET A 81 -17.51 6.63 23.03
C MET A 81 -18.21 7.85 23.66
N PHE A 82 -18.48 8.89 22.86
CA PHE A 82 -19.27 10.10 23.12
C PHE A 82 -18.53 11.44 23.41
N ALA A 83 -17.21 11.46 23.61
CA ALA A 83 -16.42 12.72 23.58
C ALA A 83 -15.54 12.88 22.31
N ALA A 84 -15.24 11.77 21.62
CA ALA A 84 -14.26 11.72 20.52
C ALA A 84 -14.70 12.42 19.21
N ARG A 85 -16.00 12.62 18.98
CA ARG A 85 -16.50 13.08 17.68
C ARG A 85 -16.21 14.55 17.37
N ARG A 86 -16.02 15.39 18.40
CA ARG A 86 -15.67 16.82 18.23
C ARG A 86 -14.16 17.04 18.11
N ALA A 87 -13.34 16.23 18.78
CA ALA A 87 -11.89 16.24 18.63
C ALA A 87 -11.44 15.70 17.26
N MET A 88 -12.14 14.70 16.72
CA MET A 88 -11.86 14.11 15.40
C MET A 88 -11.88 15.11 14.24
N MET A 89 -12.74 16.14 14.26
CA MET A 89 -12.79 17.13 13.17
C MET A 89 -11.62 18.12 13.18
N LEU A 90 -11.18 18.56 14.37
CA LEU A 90 -9.97 19.40 14.51
C LEU A 90 -8.70 18.60 14.21
N GLN A 91 -8.69 17.32 14.58
CA GLN A 91 -7.58 16.43 14.26
C GLN A 91 -7.54 16.06 12.77
N GLN A 92 -8.69 15.91 12.10
CA GLN A 92 -8.76 15.70 10.65
C GLN A 92 -8.14 16.85 9.88
N GLN A 93 -8.43 18.11 10.23
CA GLN A 93 -7.81 19.27 9.55
C GLN A 93 -6.29 19.35 9.78
N GLN A 94 -5.81 18.93 10.96
CA GLN A 94 -4.38 18.84 11.24
C GLN A 94 -3.70 17.68 10.53
N GLU A 95 -4.37 16.52 10.42
CA GLU A 95 -3.87 15.35 9.69
C GLU A 95 -3.90 15.55 8.18
N GLU A 96 -4.89 16.28 7.65
CA GLU A 96 -5.00 16.67 6.24
C GLU A 96 -3.91 17.67 5.86
N ALA A 97 -3.50 18.55 6.79
CA ALA A 97 -2.35 19.44 6.61
C ALA A 97 -0.99 18.73 6.77
N ALA A 98 -0.96 17.61 7.51
CA ALA A 98 0.28 16.89 7.81
C ALA A 98 0.60 15.76 6.82
N ASP A 99 -0.41 15.22 6.13
CA ASP A 99 -0.24 14.06 5.25
C ASP A 99 -1.06 14.22 3.96
N PRO A 100 -0.42 14.46 2.80
CA PRO A 100 -1.11 14.51 1.51
C PRO A 100 -1.84 13.21 1.16
N PHE A 101 -1.49 12.07 1.78
CA PHE A 101 -2.23 10.82 1.63
C PHE A 101 -3.61 10.83 2.30
N HIS A 102 -3.93 11.81 3.14
CA HIS A 102 -5.19 11.84 3.90
C HIS A 102 -6.41 11.74 2.98
N LEU A 103 -6.40 12.48 1.87
CA LEU A 103 -7.50 12.52 0.90
C LEU A 103 -7.73 11.16 0.21
N ILE A 104 -6.64 10.47 -0.12
CA ILE A 104 -6.70 9.18 -0.84
C ILE A 104 -6.90 7.98 0.09
N LYS A 105 -6.70 8.11 1.40
CA LYS A 105 -6.96 7.03 2.38
C LYS A 105 -8.38 6.47 2.28
N THR A 106 -9.37 7.33 2.05
CA THR A 106 -10.77 6.90 1.93
C THR A 106 -10.98 6.01 0.70
N GLU A 107 -10.44 6.41 -0.46
CA GLU A 107 -10.53 5.64 -1.70
C GLU A 107 -9.79 4.30 -1.57
N LEU A 108 -8.62 4.29 -0.93
CA LEU A 108 -7.88 3.07 -0.63
C LEU A 108 -8.64 2.16 0.35
N ALA A 109 -9.32 2.73 1.34
CA ALA A 109 -10.15 1.95 2.28
C ALA A 109 -11.34 1.28 1.58
N VAL A 110 -11.95 1.94 0.60
CA VAL A 110 -12.99 1.35 -0.26
C VAL A 110 -12.39 0.24 -1.13
N SER A 111 -11.25 0.50 -1.77
CA SER A 111 -10.55 -0.48 -2.62
C SER A 111 -10.12 -1.74 -1.86
N LYS A 112 -9.78 -1.62 -0.57
CA LYS A 112 -9.52 -2.79 0.32
C LYS A 112 -10.75 -3.69 0.49
N LYS A 113 -11.94 -3.10 0.50
CA LYS A 113 -13.20 -3.80 0.79
C LYS A 113 -13.85 -4.38 -0.47
N LEU A 114 -13.60 -3.81 -1.64
CA LEU A 114 -14.22 -4.22 -2.89
C LEU A 114 -13.51 -5.45 -3.49
N GLN A 115 -14.24 -6.55 -3.64
CA GLN A 115 -13.77 -7.76 -4.30
C GLN A 115 -14.84 -8.28 -5.25
N HIS A 116 -14.66 -8.00 -6.53
CA HIS A 116 -15.58 -8.44 -7.55
C HIS A 116 -14.79 -8.74 -8.84
N PRO A 117 -15.14 -9.79 -9.60
CA PRO A 117 -14.43 -10.15 -10.84
C PRO A 117 -14.41 -9.04 -11.89
N ASN A 118 -15.42 -8.16 -11.89
CA ASN A 118 -15.55 -7.06 -12.84
C ASN A 118 -14.99 -5.73 -12.31
N LEU A 119 -14.28 -5.75 -11.18
CA LEU A 119 -13.66 -4.56 -10.60
C LEU A 119 -12.14 -4.76 -10.56
N VAL A 120 -11.42 -3.70 -10.90
CA VAL A 120 -9.96 -3.67 -10.78
C VAL A 120 -9.58 -3.70 -9.30
N ARG A 121 -8.49 -4.42 -9.01
CA ARG A 121 -7.98 -4.58 -7.65
C ARG A 121 -6.67 -3.82 -7.48
N VAL A 122 -6.57 -3.09 -6.38
CA VAL A 122 -5.32 -2.49 -5.92
C VAL A 122 -4.52 -3.54 -5.15
N TYR A 123 -3.25 -3.73 -5.52
CA TYR A 123 -2.37 -4.71 -4.88
C TYR A 123 -1.35 -4.08 -3.93
N GLU A 124 -0.81 -2.93 -4.32
CA GLU A 124 0.26 -2.25 -3.60
C GLU A 124 0.14 -0.74 -3.84
N VAL A 125 0.45 0.02 -2.81
CA VAL A 125 0.52 1.48 -2.83
C VAL A 125 1.94 1.85 -2.39
N LEU A 126 2.62 2.59 -3.26
CA LEU A 126 3.98 3.08 -3.06
C LEU A 126 3.88 4.58 -2.84
N ASN A 127 4.34 5.05 -1.69
CA ASN A 127 4.54 6.46 -1.42
C ASN A 127 6.03 6.78 -1.60
N ASP A 128 6.34 7.86 -2.31
CA ASP A 128 7.68 8.44 -2.37
C ASP A 128 7.63 9.75 -1.58
N ASP A 129 8.36 9.80 -0.47
CA ASP A 129 8.37 10.96 0.43
C ASP A 129 9.19 12.15 -0.13
N GLU A 130 9.98 11.96 -1.20
CA GLU A 130 10.93 12.98 -1.70
C GLU A 130 10.49 13.72 -2.97
N GLN A 131 9.62 13.16 -3.81
CA GLN A 131 9.20 13.78 -5.08
C GLN A 131 7.70 14.05 -5.15
N ASP A 132 7.28 15.17 -4.56
CA ASP A 132 6.11 15.91 -5.03
C ASP A 132 6.58 16.76 -6.23
N ILE A 133 6.40 16.25 -7.45
CA ILE A 133 6.59 17.04 -8.69
C ILE A 133 5.33 17.88 -8.95
#